data_AF-A0A929E2Q1-F1
#
_entry.id   AF-A0A929E2Q1-F1
#
_cell.length_a   1.000
_cell.length_b   1.000
_cell.length_c   1.000
_cell.angle_alpha   90.00
_cell.angle_beta   90.00
_cell.angle_gamma   90.00
#
_symmetry.space_group_name_H-M   'P 1'
#
loop_
_entity.id
_entity.type
_entity.pdbx_description
1 polymer ?
#
loop_
_entity_poly.entity_id
_entity_poly.type
_entity_poly.pdbx_seq_one_letter_code
_entity_poly.pdbx_strand_id
1 'polypeptide(L)' 'MAYILVIDDDKKIREMVCDLLEDAGHEVVGAPNG' A
#
# COMPACT_ATOMS: atom_id res chain seq x y z
N MET A 1 11.65 -8.81 -1.16
CA MET A 1 11.85 -7.35 -1.16
C MET A 1 11.51 -6.81 -2.54
N ALA A 2 10.43 -6.04 -2.65
CA ALA A 2 9.97 -5.40 -3.88
C ALA A 2 9.39 -4.03 -3.53
N TYR A 3 9.40 -3.12 -4.50
CA TYR A 3 8.77 -1.80 -4.38
C TYR A 3 7.36 -1.85 -4.98
N ILE A 4 6.34 -1.50 -4.21
CA ILE A 4 4.93 -1.70 -4.55
C ILE A 4 4.16 -0.37 -4.43
N LEU A 5 3.40 -0.03 -5.47
CA LEU A 5 2.44 1.09 -5.45
C LEU A 5 1.02 0.53 -5.28
N VAL A 6 0.34 0.96 -4.22
CA VAL A 6 -1.05 0.62 -3.94
C VAL A 6 -1.93 1.82 -4.30
N ILE A 7 -2.82 1.64 -5.28
CA ILE A 7 -3.79 2.67 -5.69
C ILE A 7 -5.19 2.23 -5.28
N ASP A 8 -5.78 2.96 -4.35
CA ASP A 8 -7.13 2.69 -3.85
C ASP A 8 -7.75 4.00 -3.30
N ASP A 9 -8.98 4.31 -3.69
CA ASP A 9 -9.69 5.54 -3.33
C ASP A 9 -10.23 5.49 -1.89
N ASP A 10 -10.48 4.30 -1.35
CA ASP A 10 -10.81 4.13 0.06
C ASP A 10 -9.53 4.17 0.91
N LYS A 11 -9.43 5.23 1.72
CA LYS A 11 -8.28 5.43 2.62
C LYS A 11 -8.05 4.24 3.56
N LYS A 12 -9.10 3.64 4.13
CA LYS A 12 -8.96 2.56 5.12
C LYS A 12 -8.43 1.28 4.48
N ILE A 13 -8.92 0.96 3.29
CA ILE A 13 -8.44 -0.21 2.54
C ILE A 13 -6.99 0.01 2.13
N ARG A 14 -6.68 1.18 1.55
CA ARG A 14 -5.31 1.52 1.15
C ARG A 14 -4.31 1.39 2.31
N GLU A 15 -4.63 1.97 3.48
CA GLU A 15 -3.75 1.91 4.66
C GLU A 15 -3.58 0.46 5.15
N MET A 16 -4.68 -0.29 5.29
CA MET A 16 -4.61 -1.70 5.68
C MET A 16 -3.74 -2.54 4.73
N VAL A 17 -3.84 -2.32 3.41
CA VAL A 17 -3.04 -3.04 2.42
C VAL A 17 -1.57 -2.62 2.48
N CYS A 18 -1.28 -1.33 2.67
CA CYS A 18 0.09 -0.85 2.86
C CYS A 18 0.72 -1.53 4.09
N ASP A 19 0.04 -1.50 5.24
CA ASP A 19 0.55 -2.08 6.49
C ASP A 19 0.87 -3.58 6.32
N LEU A 20 -0.02 -4.36 5.68
CA LEU A 20 0.21 -5.79 5.43
C LEU A 20 1.42 -6.07 4.54
N LEU A 21 1.64 -5.23 3.53
CA LEU A 21 2.75 -5.40 2.59
C LEU A 21 4.08 -4.95 3.22
N GLU A 22 4.06 -3.90 4.03
CA GLU A 22 5.21 -3.47 4.83
C GLU A 22 5.60 -4.53 5.86
N ASP A 23 4.64 -5.11 6.58
CA ASP A 23 4.86 -6.22 7.52
C ASP A 23 5.44 -7.47 6.82
N ALA A 24 5.09 -7.69 5.55
CA ALA A 24 5.66 -8.75 4.73
C ALA A 24 7.08 -8.44 4.21
N GLY A 25 7.63 -7.26 4.52
CA GLY A 25 8.97 -6.83 4.14
C GLY A 25 9.05 -6.31 2.71
N HIS A 26 8.03 -5.58 2.26
CA HIS A 26 8.05 -4.79 1.03
C HIS A 26 8.18 -3.29 1.32
N GLU A 27 8.71 -2.54 0.36
CA GLU A 27 8.62 -1.08 0.39
C GLU A 27 7.34 -0.68 -0.35
N VAL A 28 6.48 0.08 0.32
CA VAL A 28 5.12 0.34 -0.17
C VAL A 28 4.85 1.84 -0.21
N VAL A 29 4.15 2.29 -1.26
CA VAL A 29 3.63 3.65 -1.38
C VAL A 29 2.15 3.59 -1.71
N GLY A 30 1.34 4.34 -0.97
CA GLY A 30 -0.10 4.46 -1.22
C GLY A 30 -0.43 5.74 -2.01
N ALA A 31 -1.23 5.61 -3.06
CA ALA A 31 -1.82 6.74 -3.77
C ALA A 31 -3.36 6.63 -3.76
N PRO A 32 -4.09 7.74 -3.53
CA PRO A 32 -5.55 7.70 -3.54
C PRO A 32 -6.13 7.60 -4.96
N ASN A 33 -5.37 7.98 -5.98
CA ASN A 33 -5.74 8.00 -7.39
C ASN A 33 -4.48 7.83 -8.26
N GLY A 34 -4.65 7.48 -9.53
CA GLY A 34 -3.59 7.41 -10.54
C GLY A 34 -3.21 8.76 -11.13
#